data_AF-A0A1H7CPG3-F1
#
_entry.id   AF-A0A1H7CPG3-F1
#
_cell.length_a   1.000
_cell.length_b   1.000
_cell.length_c   1.000
_cell.angle_alpha   90.00
_cell.angle_beta   90.00
_cell.angle_gamma   90.00
#
_symmetry.space_group_name_H-M   'P 1'
#
loop_
_entity.id
_entity.type
_entity.pdbx_description
1 polymer ?
#
loop_
_entity_poly.entity_id
_entity_poly.type
_entity_poly.pdbx_seq_one_letter_code
_entity_poly.pdbx_strand_id
1 'polypeptide(L)'
;MSTLRAFAAAQALAAGAAQPVATVRHLHLSRRPLVLIPLSMAGEANAPLAAMVGSAPGDGRLLIVPQPRNRDQRFAFATELAATLLPYVDAHRTGTEAVSVDRGRDVRYRYLDAPQLLVPNPAGVTFLRLLGRSTRFRRIDGEYPVPPQVPLLGRWLTFFAERAEHPGSSALVAMTQALTLHWATGQSAVEDLHLPALLSWIAPPAGLSGAEAAARAEDPSVCPPAGPATDPEFDNQLLAPAIEAYAAADDETARVEAYAQLEGLLRDQLTPTWELMWRGLGLLRALEPGARVSGRWDGDRDAFTAYADHLADGGAPQPRRDGAVAAAARLHRLERAAETYAVQRAYDDPLVMAEHRLTGEAFVGEVVLADPTRVDDSGRRPVLRPRIQLVTTEPVLVPVGASMSSPTRPGQKARVVFVTPAADGKVEVVLELSGGMGRGLTATPGSVPEVGQRLCYTTLSEAYVPGGAFPAVEETPWTHGGPPAAGPAADSATDGAAGGALRVAAELKPEPEPDEEWA
;
A
#
# COMPACT_ATOMS: atom_id res chain seq x y z
N MET A 1 4.24 -17.10 3.39
CA MET A 1 3.41 -17.56 2.24
C MET A 1 2.43 -18.58 2.79
N SER A 2 1.14 -18.46 2.49
CA SER A 2 0.11 -19.42 2.94
C SER A 2 0.20 -20.73 2.15
N THR A 3 -0.41 -21.80 2.67
CA THR A 3 -0.48 -23.11 2.02
C THR A 3 -1.24 -23.05 0.69
N LEU A 4 -2.37 -22.33 0.62
CA LEU A 4 -3.14 -22.17 -0.62
C LEU A 4 -2.38 -21.38 -1.67
N ARG A 5 -1.66 -20.32 -1.28
CA ARG A 5 -0.86 -19.55 -2.23
C ARG A 5 0.30 -20.38 -2.79
N ALA A 6 0.94 -21.21 -1.96
CA ALA A 6 1.96 -22.15 -2.43
C ALA A 6 1.37 -23.21 -3.39
N PHE A 7 0.18 -23.74 -3.08
CA PHE A 7 -0.53 -24.65 -3.97
C PHE A 7 -0.93 -23.97 -5.29
N ALA A 8 -1.42 -22.72 -5.26
CA ALA A 8 -1.74 -21.95 -6.45
C ALA A 8 -0.50 -21.67 -7.32
N ALA A 9 0.66 -21.42 -6.71
CA ALA A 9 1.92 -21.27 -7.44
C ALA A 9 2.36 -22.58 -8.12
N ALA A 10 2.24 -23.72 -7.43
CA ALA A 10 2.52 -25.03 -8.02
C ALA A 10 1.55 -25.37 -9.16
N GLN A 11 0.26 -25.04 -9.00
CA GLN A 11 -0.72 -25.15 -10.08
C GLN A 11 -0.41 -24.23 -11.25
N ALA A 12 0.06 -23.01 -10.99
CA ALA A 12 0.43 -22.07 -12.05
C ALA A 12 1.55 -22.65 -12.92
N LEU A 13 2.58 -23.22 -12.29
CA LEU A 13 3.65 -23.91 -12.99
C LEU A 13 3.14 -25.10 -13.82
N ALA A 14 2.29 -25.94 -13.23
CA ALA A 14 1.74 -27.11 -13.92
C ALA A 14 0.82 -26.75 -15.10
N ALA A 15 0.02 -25.69 -14.97
CA ALA A 15 -0.89 -25.22 -16.00
C ALA A 15 -0.22 -24.31 -17.04
N GLY A 16 0.99 -23.83 -16.76
CA GLY A 16 1.69 -22.86 -17.59
C GLY A 16 1.02 -21.47 -17.63
N ALA A 17 0.21 -21.10 -16.63
CA ALA A 17 -0.47 -19.81 -16.55
C ALA A 17 -0.78 -19.45 -15.09
N ALA A 18 -0.81 -18.14 -14.77
CA ALA A 18 -1.10 -17.69 -13.41
C ALA A 18 -2.48 -18.15 -12.93
N GLN A 19 -2.58 -18.47 -11.64
CA GLN A 19 -3.82 -18.89 -11.01
C GLN A 19 -4.47 -17.73 -10.26
N PRO A 20 -5.79 -17.51 -10.41
CA PRO A 20 -6.50 -16.54 -9.58
C PRO A 20 -6.47 -16.99 -8.12
N VAL A 21 -6.06 -16.10 -7.23
CA VAL A 21 -6.09 -16.27 -5.77
C VAL A 21 -7.07 -15.31 -5.09
N ALA A 22 -7.78 -14.52 -5.89
CA ALA A 22 -8.89 -13.67 -5.47
C ALA A 22 -10.02 -13.74 -6.50
N THR A 23 -11.27 -13.66 -6.03
CA THR A 23 -12.47 -13.63 -6.88
C THR A 23 -12.99 -12.22 -7.11
N VAL A 24 -12.59 -11.29 -6.25
CA VAL A 24 -12.94 -9.86 -6.31
C VAL A 24 -11.68 -9.01 -6.21
N ARG A 25 -11.75 -7.79 -6.74
CA ARG A 25 -10.69 -6.80 -6.59
C ARG A 25 -10.71 -6.22 -5.18
N HIS A 26 -9.56 -6.23 -4.51
CA HIS A 26 -9.42 -5.74 -3.12
C HIS A 26 -8.94 -4.30 -3.00
N LEU A 27 -8.88 -3.55 -4.11
CA LEU A 27 -8.49 -2.14 -4.16
C LEU A 27 -9.49 -1.30 -4.95
N HIS A 28 -9.54 0.00 -4.63
CA HIS A 28 -10.24 0.98 -5.45
C HIS A 28 -9.45 1.22 -6.73
N LEU A 29 -10.17 1.42 -7.85
CA LEU A 29 -9.56 1.89 -9.09
C LEU A 29 -10.36 3.07 -9.62
N SER A 30 -9.73 4.23 -9.65
CA SER A 30 -10.30 5.44 -10.24
C SER A 30 -10.58 5.21 -11.72
N ARG A 31 -11.56 5.95 -12.25
CA ARG A 31 -11.83 5.99 -13.70
C ARG A 31 -10.66 6.62 -14.46
N ARG A 32 -9.96 7.57 -13.83
CA ARG A 32 -8.83 8.31 -14.41
C ARG A 32 -7.65 8.36 -13.43
N PRO A 33 -7.02 7.21 -13.11
CA PRO A 33 -5.85 7.23 -12.24
C PRO A 33 -4.69 7.92 -12.95
N LEU A 34 -3.79 8.55 -12.19
CA LEU A 34 -2.55 9.10 -12.72
C LEU A 34 -1.47 8.02 -12.72
N VAL A 35 -1.10 7.53 -13.89
CA VAL A 35 0.04 6.61 -14.04
C VAL A 35 1.31 7.44 -14.04
N LEU A 36 2.30 7.03 -13.24
CA LEU A 36 3.62 7.68 -13.15
C LEU A 36 4.70 6.59 -13.16
N ILE A 37 5.54 6.60 -14.18
CA ILE A 37 6.64 5.64 -14.37
C ILE A 37 7.95 6.43 -14.26
N PRO A 38 8.61 6.40 -13.09
CA PRO A 38 9.86 7.12 -12.91
C PRO A 38 11.06 6.29 -13.37
N LEU A 39 12.11 6.96 -13.84
CA LEU A 39 13.47 6.46 -13.97
C LEU A 39 14.42 7.30 -13.12
N SER A 40 15.42 6.63 -12.55
CA SER A 40 16.50 7.24 -11.78
C SER A 40 17.84 6.93 -12.38
N MET A 41 18.78 7.88 -12.32
CA MET A 41 20.17 7.64 -12.71
C MET A 41 20.80 6.58 -11.80
N ALA A 42 21.51 5.62 -12.39
CA ALA A 42 22.27 4.63 -11.65
C ALA A 42 23.38 5.27 -10.78
N GLY A 43 23.60 4.72 -9.59
CA GLY A 43 24.68 5.14 -8.69
C GLY A 43 24.42 6.43 -7.89
N GLU A 44 23.36 7.19 -8.19
CA GLU A 44 22.98 8.39 -7.44
C GLU A 44 21.62 8.25 -6.77
N ALA A 45 21.61 8.26 -5.44
CA ALA A 45 20.36 8.20 -4.69
C ALA A 45 19.52 9.45 -4.99
N ASN A 46 18.28 9.26 -5.46
CA ASN A 46 17.31 10.34 -5.70
C ASN A 46 17.70 11.34 -6.81
N ALA A 47 18.40 10.87 -7.85
CA ALA A 47 18.62 11.62 -9.07
C ALA A 47 17.55 11.24 -10.12
N PRO A 48 16.49 12.05 -10.32
CA PRO A 48 15.52 11.80 -11.39
C PRO A 48 16.22 11.84 -12.74
N LEU A 49 15.93 10.86 -13.59
CA LEU A 49 16.39 10.79 -14.98
C LEU A 49 15.26 11.15 -15.93
N ALA A 50 14.13 10.47 -15.79
CA ALA A 50 12.94 10.69 -16.61
C ALA A 50 11.69 10.25 -15.87
N ALA A 51 10.52 10.67 -16.37
CA ALA A 51 9.25 10.06 -15.98
C ALA A 51 8.24 10.11 -17.12
N MET A 52 7.49 9.04 -17.31
CA MET A 52 6.25 9.06 -18.10
C MET A 52 5.07 9.28 -17.15
N VAL A 53 4.23 10.29 -17.40
CA VAL A 53 3.09 10.64 -16.53
C VAL A 53 1.84 10.99 -17.34
N GLY A 54 0.68 10.52 -16.89
CA GLY A 54 -0.60 10.84 -17.55
C GLY A 54 -1.79 10.07 -16.99
N SER A 55 -3.00 10.47 -17.40
CA SER A 55 -4.26 9.93 -16.85
C SER A 55 -5.10 9.11 -17.85
N ALA A 56 -4.57 8.92 -19.07
CA ALA A 56 -5.18 8.12 -20.12
C ALA A 56 -4.09 7.43 -20.97
N PRO A 57 -4.37 6.27 -21.62
CA PRO A 57 -3.38 5.52 -22.40
C PRO A 57 -2.66 6.33 -23.48
N GLY A 58 -3.35 7.25 -24.16
CA GLY A 58 -2.79 8.08 -25.23
C GLY A 58 -2.22 9.43 -24.78
N ASP A 59 -2.19 9.72 -23.48
CA ASP A 59 -1.82 11.02 -22.91
C ASP A 59 -0.55 10.93 -22.04
N GLY A 60 0.38 10.05 -22.43
CA GLY A 60 1.65 9.87 -21.74
C GLY A 60 2.58 11.04 -22.03
N ARG A 61 2.80 11.91 -21.03
CA ARG A 61 3.80 12.99 -21.11
C ARG A 61 5.14 12.49 -20.58
N LEU A 62 6.17 12.62 -21.41
CA LEU A 62 7.55 12.35 -21.04
C LEU A 62 8.19 13.60 -20.43
N LEU A 63 8.79 13.44 -19.26
CA LEU A 63 9.59 14.45 -18.55
C LEU A 63 11.03 13.93 -18.46
N ILE A 64 12.02 14.80 -18.71
CA ILE A 64 13.44 14.40 -18.79
C ILE A 64 14.29 15.35 -17.95
N VAL A 65 15.32 14.80 -17.31
CA VAL A 65 16.44 15.58 -16.74
C VAL A 65 17.67 15.32 -17.63
N PRO A 66 18.01 16.25 -18.54
CA PRO A 66 19.06 15.99 -19.54
C PRO A 66 20.43 15.71 -18.93
N GLN A 67 20.78 16.42 -17.86
CA GLN A 67 21.95 16.18 -17.05
C GLN A 67 21.52 15.94 -15.60
N PRO A 68 21.30 14.68 -15.20
CA PRO A 68 20.81 14.38 -13.86
C PRO A 68 21.75 14.85 -12.75
N ARG A 69 23.02 15.19 -12.98
CA ARG A 69 23.89 15.80 -11.96
C ARG A 69 23.67 17.29 -11.73
N ASN A 70 22.97 17.96 -12.65
CA ASN A 70 22.68 19.37 -12.56
C ASN A 70 21.45 19.62 -11.66
N ARG A 71 21.66 20.36 -10.56
CA ARG A 71 20.62 20.64 -9.56
C ARG A 71 19.45 21.45 -10.13
N ASP A 72 19.72 22.42 -10.99
CA ASP A 72 18.68 23.28 -11.57
C ASP A 72 17.78 22.47 -12.50
N GLN A 73 18.35 21.58 -13.29
CA GLN A 73 17.57 20.68 -14.16
C GLN A 73 16.73 19.69 -13.35
N ARG A 74 17.21 19.20 -12.19
CA ARG A 74 16.37 18.39 -11.26
C ARG A 74 15.16 19.18 -10.76
N PHE A 75 15.30 20.48 -10.47
CA PHE A 75 14.17 21.33 -10.05
C PHE A 75 13.26 21.73 -11.21
N ALA A 76 13.79 21.89 -12.42
CA ALA A 76 12.98 22.05 -13.63
C ALA A 76 12.08 20.83 -13.84
N PHE A 77 12.62 19.62 -13.73
CA PHE A 77 11.83 18.38 -13.75
C PHE A 77 10.77 18.34 -12.65
N ALA A 78 11.12 18.69 -11.41
CA ALA A 78 10.14 18.75 -10.31
C ALA A 78 9.03 19.78 -10.61
N THR A 79 9.37 20.89 -11.26
CA THR A 79 8.42 21.91 -11.70
C THR A 79 7.47 21.37 -12.78
N GLU A 80 7.98 20.66 -13.78
CA GLU A 80 7.15 20.06 -14.82
C GLU A 80 6.25 18.94 -14.30
N LEU A 81 6.77 18.11 -13.38
CA LEU A 81 5.98 17.10 -12.70
C LEU A 81 4.87 17.75 -11.86
N ALA A 82 5.18 18.84 -11.14
CA ALA A 82 4.19 19.60 -10.39
C ALA A 82 3.10 20.20 -11.30
N ALA A 83 3.47 20.67 -12.49
CA ALA A 83 2.54 21.19 -13.49
C ALA A 83 1.55 20.13 -14.02
N THR A 84 1.85 18.84 -13.85
CA THR A 84 0.94 17.74 -14.20
C THR A 84 0.18 17.23 -12.97
N LEU A 85 0.88 17.00 -11.86
CA LEU A 85 0.31 16.37 -10.66
C LEU A 85 -0.59 17.32 -9.86
N LEU A 86 -0.20 18.59 -9.68
CA LEU A 86 -0.97 19.51 -8.84
C LEU A 86 -2.36 19.81 -9.44
N PRO A 87 -2.51 20.10 -10.76
CA PRO A 87 -3.83 20.25 -11.36
C PRO A 87 -4.68 18.98 -11.24
N TYR A 88 -4.07 17.81 -11.36
CA TYR A 88 -4.77 16.53 -11.15
C TYR A 88 -5.29 16.42 -9.71
N VAL A 89 -4.46 16.73 -8.72
CA VAL A 89 -4.87 16.73 -7.30
C VAL A 89 -5.98 17.75 -7.04
N ASP A 90 -5.83 18.97 -7.55
CA ASP A 90 -6.81 20.05 -7.35
C ASP A 90 -8.17 19.74 -7.99
N ALA A 91 -8.21 18.98 -9.08
CA ALA A 91 -9.46 18.53 -9.68
C ALA A 91 -10.34 17.69 -8.71
N HIS A 92 -9.72 16.98 -7.77
CA HIS A 92 -10.42 16.18 -6.76
C HIS A 92 -10.85 16.99 -5.53
N ARG A 93 -10.50 18.27 -5.44
CA ARG A 93 -10.89 19.16 -4.33
C ARG A 93 -12.23 19.86 -4.61
N THR A 94 -13.07 19.26 -5.45
CA THR A 94 -14.34 19.84 -5.91
C THR A 94 -15.53 19.07 -5.37
N GLY A 95 -16.45 19.80 -4.72
CA GLY A 95 -17.64 19.22 -4.08
C GLY A 95 -17.34 18.47 -2.80
N THR A 96 -18.24 18.57 -1.83
CA THR A 96 -18.15 17.83 -0.57
C THR A 96 -19.46 17.15 -0.24
N GLU A 97 -19.38 16.07 0.52
CA GLU A 97 -20.52 15.39 1.12
C GLU A 97 -20.48 15.53 2.65
N ALA A 98 -21.67 15.66 3.25
CA ALA A 98 -21.85 15.65 4.70
C ALA A 98 -21.86 14.20 5.21
N VAL A 99 -20.89 13.86 6.06
CA VAL A 99 -20.77 12.54 6.68
C VAL A 99 -21.11 12.66 8.15
N SER A 100 -22.14 11.93 8.59
CA SER A 100 -22.56 11.90 10.00
C SER A 100 -21.50 11.23 10.87
N VAL A 101 -21.12 11.90 11.96
CA VAL A 101 -20.20 11.40 12.99
C VAL A 101 -20.96 11.28 14.32
N ASP A 102 -20.43 10.48 15.25
CA ASP A 102 -20.99 10.27 16.59
C ASP A 102 -22.50 9.99 16.60
N ARG A 103 -22.92 8.95 15.85
CA ARG A 103 -24.33 8.54 15.72
C ARG A 103 -25.26 9.67 15.23
N GLY A 104 -24.75 10.58 14.40
CA GLY A 104 -25.50 11.67 13.80
C GLY A 104 -25.60 12.92 14.66
N ARG A 105 -24.76 13.05 15.69
CA ARG A 105 -24.68 14.27 16.50
C ARG A 105 -23.83 15.35 15.87
N ASP A 106 -22.88 14.97 15.04
CA ASP A 106 -21.96 15.88 14.37
C ASP A 106 -21.84 15.53 12.88
N VAL A 107 -21.38 16.48 12.10
CA VAL A 107 -21.19 16.33 10.65
C VAL A 107 -19.80 16.80 10.29
N ARG A 108 -19.04 15.91 9.65
CA ARG A 108 -17.81 16.30 8.97
C ARG A 108 -18.05 16.36 7.47
N TYR A 109 -17.34 17.23 6.78
CA TYR A 109 -17.36 17.29 5.33
C TYR A 109 -16.19 16.48 4.76
N ARG A 110 -16.44 15.80 3.64
CA ARG A 110 -15.45 15.03 2.90
C ARG A 110 -15.53 15.40 1.43
N TYR A 111 -14.41 15.53 0.72
CA TYR A 111 -14.44 15.62 -0.75
C TYR A 111 -15.12 14.39 -1.36
N LEU A 112 -15.80 14.59 -2.49
CA LEU A 112 -16.53 13.53 -3.19
C LEU A 112 -15.59 12.43 -3.71
N ASP A 113 -14.35 12.77 -4.02
CA ASP A 113 -13.35 11.83 -4.52
C ASP A 113 -11.94 12.16 -4.01
N ALA A 114 -10.97 11.31 -4.32
CA ALA A 114 -9.56 11.53 -4.01
C ALA A 114 -8.66 11.14 -5.19
N PRO A 115 -7.48 11.78 -5.33
CA PRO A 115 -6.52 11.41 -6.36
C PRO A 115 -5.94 10.02 -6.13
N GLN A 116 -5.86 9.22 -7.20
CA GLN A 116 -5.17 7.93 -7.20
C GLN A 116 -3.96 7.97 -8.15
N LEU A 117 -2.81 7.52 -7.66
CA LEU A 117 -1.57 7.36 -8.42
C LEU A 117 -1.22 5.87 -8.57
N LEU A 118 -0.73 5.49 -9.75
CA LEU A 118 -0.25 4.14 -10.04
C LEU A 118 1.21 4.20 -10.48
N VAL A 119 2.04 3.35 -9.89
CA VAL A 119 3.45 3.16 -10.27
C VAL A 119 3.69 1.69 -10.64
N PRO A 120 4.73 1.34 -11.44
CA PRO A 120 4.94 -0.04 -11.87
C PRO A 120 5.15 -1.03 -10.72
N ASN A 121 5.99 -0.65 -9.75
CA ASN A 121 6.45 -1.53 -8.70
C ASN A 121 6.75 -0.73 -7.39
N PRO A 122 7.06 -1.41 -6.27
CA PRO A 122 7.35 -0.75 -4.99
C PRO A 122 8.57 0.20 -5.02
N ALA A 123 9.51 -0.01 -5.95
CA ALA A 123 10.63 0.90 -6.10
C ALA A 123 10.17 2.26 -6.66
N GLY A 124 9.13 2.31 -7.50
CA GLY A 124 8.46 3.56 -7.90
C GLY A 124 7.87 4.33 -6.72
N VAL A 125 7.26 3.64 -5.74
CA VAL A 125 6.79 4.27 -4.48
C VAL A 125 7.97 4.87 -3.71
N THR A 126 9.07 4.12 -3.63
CA THR A 126 10.30 4.58 -2.95
C THR A 126 10.89 5.81 -3.63
N PHE A 127 10.91 5.86 -4.96
CA PHE A 127 11.33 7.02 -5.74
C PHE A 127 10.50 8.27 -5.38
N LEU A 128 9.17 8.18 -5.42
CA LEU A 128 8.30 9.30 -5.08
C LEU A 128 8.47 9.75 -3.62
N ARG A 129 8.69 8.81 -2.70
CA ARG A 129 8.98 9.12 -1.29
C ARG A 129 10.27 9.92 -1.14
N LEU A 130 11.34 9.53 -1.84
CA LEU A 130 12.62 10.24 -1.79
C LEU A 130 12.54 11.61 -2.48
N LEU A 131 11.83 11.71 -3.61
CA LEU A 131 11.58 12.97 -4.30
C LEU A 131 10.77 13.92 -3.43
N GLY A 132 9.74 13.42 -2.74
CA GLY A 132 8.95 14.19 -1.78
C GLY A 132 9.80 14.74 -0.63
N ARG A 133 10.70 13.91 -0.09
CA ARG A 133 11.64 14.31 0.97
C ARG A 133 12.64 15.38 0.53
N SER A 134 13.13 15.33 -0.71
CA SER A 134 14.14 16.28 -1.19
C SER A 134 13.56 17.64 -1.60
N THR A 135 12.24 17.72 -1.82
CA THR A 135 11.56 18.92 -2.34
C THR A 135 10.70 19.64 -1.31
N ARG A 136 10.04 18.94 -0.36
CA ARG A 136 9.01 19.54 0.52
C ARG A 136 9.45 20.69 1.45
N PHE A 137 10.76 20.81 1.72
CA PHE A 137 11.34 21.84 2.58
C PHE A 137 12.13 22.89 1.79
N ARG A 138 12.05 22.89 0.46
CA ARG A 138 12.74 23.90 -0.35
C ARG A 138 12.06 25.26 -0.17
N ARG A 139 12.89 26.29 -0.07
CA ARG A 139 12.43 27.67 0.14
C ARG A 139 12.11 28.32 -1.19
N ILE A 140 11.06 29.14 -1.18
CA ILE A 140 10.63 29.93 -2.35
C ILE A 140 11.29 31.31 -2.38
N ASP A 141 12.07 31.62 -1.34
CA ASP A 141 12.77 32.88 -1.11
C ASP A 141 14.25 32.63 -0.72
N GLY A 142 15.03 33.70 -0.63
CA GLY A 142 16.43 33.66 -0.21
C GLY A 142 17.42 33.51 -1.38
N GLU A 143 18.61 32.98 -1.05
CA GLU A 143 19.76 32.91 -1.99
C GLU A 143 19.57 31.87 -3.11
N TYR A 144 18.84 30.78 -2.83
CA TYR A 144 18.58 29.69 -3.79
C TYR A 144 17.07 29.35 -3.84
N PRO A 145 16.22 30.28 -4.34
CA PRO A 145 14.78 30.08 -4.36
C PRO A 145 14.40 29.02 -5.39
N VAL A 146 13.39 28.21 -5.07
CA VAL A 146 12.75 27.31 -6.04
C VAL A 146 11.33 27.79 -6.35
N PRO A 147 10.75 27.42 -7.51
CA PRO A 147 9.36 27.72 -7.80
C PRO A 147 8.40 27.17 -6.73
N PRO A 148 7.32 27.89 -6.37
CA PRO A 148 6.45 27.53 -5.24
C PRO A 148 5.74 26.17 -5.38
N GLN A 149 5.54 25.72 -6.62
CA GLN A 149 5.00 24.40 -6.92
C GLN A 149 5.93 23.25 -6.50
N VAL A 150 7.24 23.46 -6.36
CA VAL A 150 8.21 22.41 -6.00
C VAL A 150 8.03 21.92 -4.56
N PRO A 151 8.04 22.78 -3.51
CA PRO A 151 7.77 22.33 -2.16
C PRO A 151 6.34 21.80 -1.99
N LEU A 152 5.35 22.38 -2.68
CA LEU A 152 3.97 21.87 -2.66
C LEU A 152 3.87 20.46 -3.25
N LEU A 153 4.53 20.20 -4.39
CA LEU A 153 4.66 18.85 -4.95
C LEU A 153 5.29 17.91 -3.91
N GLY A 154 6.38 18.32 -3.27
CA GLY A 154 7.07 17.49 -2.29
C GLY A 154 6.19 17.06 -1.12
N ARG A 155 5.34 17.98 -0.67
CA ARG A 155 4.33 17.76 0.38
C ARG A 155 3.27 16.74 -0.07
N TRP A 156 2.76 16.84 -1.29
CA TRP A 156 1.82 15.87 -1.85
C TRP A 156 2.44 14.49 -2.10
N LEU A 157 3.65 14.42 -2.65
CA LEU A 157 4.36 13.16 -2.82
C LEU A 157 4.64 12.46 -1.48
N THR A 158 4.93 13.24 -0.42
CA THR A 158 5.08 12.70 0.93
C THR A 158 3.75 12.11 1.44
N PHE A 159 2.63 12.81 1.24
CA PHE A 159 1.29 12.28 1.56
C PHE A 159 1.01 10.95 0.83
N PHE A 160 1.21 10.90 -0.49
CA PHE A 160 0.98 9.66 -1.25
C PHE A 160 1.89 8.51 -0.81
N ALA A 161 3.16 8.78 -0.51
CA ALA A 161 4.07 7.77 0.02
C ALA A 161 3.61 7.23 1.40
N GLU A 162 3.14 8.10 2.30
CA GLU A 162 2.55 7.67 3.57
C GLU A 162 1.27 6.86 3.38
N ARG A 163 0.46 7.21 2.36
CA ARG A 163 -0.73 6.42 1.99
C ARG A 163 -0.38 5.06 1.39
N ALA A 164 0.74 4.91 0.69
CA ALA A 164 1.19 3.60 0.20
C ALA A 164 1.63 2.66 1.34
N GLU A 165 2.08 3.21 2.46
CA GLU A 165 2.41 2.43 3.67
C GLU A 165 1.15 1.99 4.44
N HIS A 166 0.00 2.65 4.23
CA HIS A 166 -1.25 2.36 4.93
C HIS A 166 -1.98 1.15 4.31
N PRO A 167 -2.13 0.02 5.03
CA PRO A 167 -2.80 -1.15 4.48
C PRO A 167 -4.24 -0.86 4.04
N GLY A 168 -4.60 -1.33 2.85
CA GLY A 168 -5.93 -1.15 2.27
C GLY A 168 -6.18 0.21 1.60
N SER A 169 -5.26 1.17 1.75
CA SER A 169 -5.24 2.40 0.96
C SER A 169 -5.04 2.10 -0.53
N SER A 170 -5.70 2.89 -1.37
CA SER A 170 -5.58 2.83 -2.82
C SER A 170 -5.10 4.17 -3.42
N ALA A 171 -4.64 5.12 -2.60
CA ALA A 171 -4.22 6.44 -3.08
C ALA A 171 -2.90 6.42 -3.88
N LEU A 172 -1.96 5.52 -3.54
CA LEU A 172 -0.74 5.25 -4.31
C LEU A 172 -0.50 3.74 -4.35
N VAL A 173 -0.56 3.16 -5.55
CA VAL A 173 -0.54 1.70 -5.73
C VAL A 173 0.58 1.29 -6.67
N ALA A 174 1.36 0.28 -6.26
CA ALA A 174 2.28 -0.42 -7.14
C ALA A 174 1.54 -1.50 -7.94
N MET A 175 1.66 -1.48 -9.26
CA MET A 175 0.94 -2.40 -10.15
C MET A 175 1.31 -3.86 -9.88
N THR A 176 2.59 -4.18 -9.67
CA THR A 176 3.00 -5.56 -9.34
C THR A 176 2.38 -6.07 -8.04
N GLN A 177 2.28 -5.22 -7.00
CA GLN A 177 1.59 -5.58 -5.77
C GLN A 177 0.09 -5.74 -5.98
N ALA A 178 -0.54 -4.88 -6.78
CA ALA A 178 -1.96 -4.99 -7.11
C ALA A 178 -2.27 -6.26 -7.90
N LEU A 179 -1.43 -6.64 -8.87
CA LEU A 179 -1.60 -7.87 -9.65
C LEU A 179 -1.37 -9.12 -8.79
N THR A 180 -0.25 -9.19 -8.05
CA THR A 180 0.04 -10.34 -7.17
C THR A 180 -0.92 -10.48 -5.98
N LEU A 181 -1.72 -9.46 -5.70
CA LEU A 181 -2.84 -9.57 -4.76
C LEU A 181 -3.95 -10.49 -5.28
N HIS A 182 -4.11 -10.63 -6.60
CA HIS A 182 -5.21 -11.36 -7.24
C HIS A 182 -4.77 -12.59 -8.02
N TRP A 183 -3.50 -12.65 -8.46
CA TRP A 183 -2.95 -13.79 -9.17
C TRP A 183 -1.70 -14.33 -8.47
N ALA A 184 -1.55 -15.66 -8.47
CA ALA A 184 -0.32 -16.35 -8.13
C ALA A 184 0.35 -16.87 -9.40
N THR A 185 1.65 -16.62 -9.54
CA THR A 185 2.47 -17.11 -10.65
C THR A 185 3.26 -18.35 -10.22
N GLY A 186 3.93 -19.00 -11.16
CA GLY A 186 4.95 -20.02 -10.86
C GLY A 186 6.29 -19.42 -10.41
N GLN A 187 6.41 -18.10 -10.29
CA GLN A 187 7.64 -17.39 -9.99
C GLN A 187 7.84 -17.19 -8.49
N SER A 188 9.04 -16.79 -8.11
CA SER A 188 9.32 -16.25 -6.79
C SER A 188 8.71 -14.85 -6.61
N ALA A 189 8.53 -14.45 -5.36
CA ALA A 189 8.04 -13.11 -5.04
C ALA A 189 8.96 -11.97 -5.50
N VAL A 190 10.25 -12.26 -5.75
CA VAL A 190 11.22 -11.28 -6.27
C VAL A 190 11.04 -11.10 -7.77
N GLU A 191 10.90 -12.19 -8.52
CA GLU A 191 10.62 -12.17 -9.97
C GLU A 191 9.27 -11.52 -10.27
N ASP A 192 8.26 -11.70 -9.42
CA ASP A 192 6.98 -11.01 -9.53
C ASP A 192 7.08 -9.46 -9.43
N LEU A 193 8.22 -8.90 -9.01
CA LEU A 193 8.47 -7.45 -9.07
C LEU A 193 8.77 -6.96 -10.49
N HIS A 194 9.06 -7.86 -11.43
CA HIS A 194 9.26 -7.57 -12.83
C HIS A 194 7.91 -7.52 -13.56
N LEU A 195 7.36 -6.31 -13.73
CA LEU A 195 6.01 -6.11 -14.28
C LEU A 195 5.77 -6.82 -15.64
N PRO A 196 6.67 -6.71 -16.64
CA PRO A 196 6.57 -7.48 -17.89
C PRO A 196 6.44 -9.00 -17.71
N ALA A 197 7.29 -9.62 -16.87
CA ALA A 197 7.26 -11.05 -16.60
C ALA A 197 5.97 -11.47 -15.87
N LEU A 198 5.56 -10.70 -14.85
CA LEU A 198 4.32 -10.93 -14.13
C LEU A 198 3.09 -10.89 -15.05
N LEU A 199 2.99 -9.90 -15.93
CA LEU A 199 1.88 -9.82 -16.89
C LEU A 199 1.91 -10.94 -17.93
N SER A 200 3.11 -11.44 -18.27
CA SER A 200 3.29 -12.58 -19.15
C SER A 200 2.78 -13.88 -18.52
N TRP A 201 2.86 -14.03 -17.20
CA TRP A 201 2.20 -15.12 -16.48
C TRP A 201 0.67 -14.99 -16.43
N ILE A 202 0.16 -13.77 -16.21
CA ILE A 202 -1.28 -13.52 -16.04
C ILE A 202 -2.02 -13.61 -17.38
N ALA A 203 -1.42 -13.09 -18.44
CA ALA A 203 -2.00 -13.07 -19.76
C ALA A 203 -0.91 -13.34 -20.82
N PRO A 204 -0.42 -14.60 -20.92
CA PRO A 204 0.61 -14.95 -21.89
C PRO A 204 0.11 -14.73 -23.34
N PRO A 205 1.01 -14.35 -24.27
CA PRO A 205 0.70 -14.37 -25.70
C PRO A 205 0.24 -15.76 -26.17
N ALA A 206 -0.61 -15.79 -27.19
CA ALA A 206 -1.11 -17.05 -27.73
C ALA A 206 0.05 -17.98 -28.18
N GLY A 207 -0.02 -19.24 -27.75
CA GLY A 207 0.97 -20.27 -28.09
C GLY A 207 2.21 -20.30 -27.22
N LEU A 208 2.31 -19.45 -26.19
CA LEU A 208 3.37 -19.52 -25.17
C LEU A 208 2.78 -19.83 -23.80
N SER A 209 3.53 -20.59 -23.01
CA SER A 209 3.28 -20.67 -21.56
C SER A 209 3.72 -19.38 -20.86
N GLY A 210 3.19 -19.13 -19.66
CA GLY A 210 3.59 -18.02 -18.81
C GLY A 210 5.10 -18.02 -18.51
N ALA A 211 5.70 -19.20 -18.31
CA ALA A 211 7.14 -19.32 -18.08
C ALA A 211 7.98 -18.92 -19.31
N GLU A 212 7.61 -19.39 -20.51
CA GLU A 212 8.30 -19.03 -21.75
C GLU A 212 8.14 -17.54 -22.10
N ALA A 213 6.94 -16.99 -21.87
CA ALA A 213 6.67 -15.59 -22.10
C ALA A 213 7.40 -14.68 -21.08
N ALA A 214 7.46 -15.09 -19.81
CA ALA A 214 8.20 -14.39 -18.76
C ALA A 214 9.71 -14.38 -19.05
N ALA A 215 10.31 -15.51 -19.42
CA ALA A 215 11.73 -15.58 -19.77
C ALA A 215 12.10 -14.67 -20.95
N ARG A 216 11.20 -14.47 -21.92
CA ARG A 216 11.40 -13.48 -23.00
C ARG A 216 11.27 -12.04 -22.50
N ALA A 217 10.37 -11.80 -21.55
CA ALA A 217 10.11 -10.49 -20.98
C ALA A 217 11.20 -10.03 -19.99
N GLU A 218 12.06 -10.96 -19.55
CA GLU A 218 13.24 -10.68 -18.71
C GLU A 218 14.45 -10.19 -19.52
N ASP A 219 14.43 -10.33 -20.85
CA ASP A 219 15.48 -9.79 -21.72
C ASP A 219 15.33 -8.26 -21.82
N PRO A 220 16.24 -7.46 -21.24
CA PRO A 220 16.11 -6.00 -21.19
C PRO A 220 16.25 -5.35 -22.57
N SER A 221 16.83 -6.04 -23.56
CA SER A 221 16.92 -5.55 -24.94
C SER A 221 15.58 -5.60 -25.67
N VAL A 222 14.67 -6.46 -25.21
CA VAL A 222 13.32 -6.65 -25.78
C VAL A 222 12.26 -5.98 -24.90
N CYS A 223 12.39 -6.13 -23.58
CA CYS A 223 11.47 -5.61 -22.58
C CYS A 223 12.25 -4.83 -21.53
N PRO A 224 12.40 -3.50 -21.72
CA PRO A 224 13.06 -2.65 -20.76
C PRO A 224 12.55 -2.83 -19.32
N PRO A 225 13.42 -2.75 -18.30
CA PRO A 225 12.99 -2.79 -16.91
C PRO A 225 11.93 -1.71 -16.62
N ALA A 226 10.93 -2.07 -15.81
CA ALA A 226 9.81 -1.18 -15.46
C ALA A 226 10.17 -0.03 -14.50
N GLY A 227 11.45 0.35 -14.44
CA GLY A 227 11.99 1.38 -13.56
C GLY A 227 11.92 1.04 -12.06
N PRO A 228 12.39 1.93 -11.18
CA PRO A 228 13.13 3.15 -11.50
C PRO A 228 14.55 2.93 -12.00
N ALA A 229 15.13 1.75 -11.75
CA ALA A 229 16.43 1.39 -12.31
C ALA A 229 16.30 1.02 -13.79
N THR A 230 17.32 1.37 -14.55
CA THR A 230 17.53 1.01 -15.96
C THR A 230 18.49 -0.16 -16.07
N ASP A 231 18.58 -0.74 -17.26
CA ASP A 231 19.56 -1.78 -17.57
C ASP A 231 20.98 -1.20 -17.66
N PRO A 232 22.01 -1.83 -17.06
CA PRO A 232 23.38 -1.33 -17.11
C PRO A 232 23.99 -1.23 -18.51
N GLU A 233 23.60 -2.08 -19.46
CA GLU A 233 24.10 -2.01 -20.83
C GLU A 233 23.51 -0.80 -21.55
N PHE A 234 22.21 -0.56 -21.38
CA PHE A 234 21.56 0.68 -21.82
C PHE A 234 22.24 1.92 -21.22
N ASP A 235 22.51 1.91 -19.91
CA ASP A 235 23.12 3.03 -19.21
C ASP A 235 24.50 3.38 -19.78
N ASN A 236 25.34 2.38 -19.99
CA ASN A 236 26.74 2.57 -20.40
C ASN A 236 26.88 2.84 -21.91
N GLN A 237 26.11 2.16 -22.75
CA GLN A 237 26.30 2.20 -24.20
C GLN A 237 25.45 3.26 -24.90
N LEU A 238 24.29 3.62 -24.34
CA LEU A 238 23.34 4.51 -25.00
C LEU A 238 23.10 5.80 -24.19
N LEU A 239 22.74 5.66 -22.91
CA LEU A 239 22.34 6.80 -22.09
C LEU A 239 23.51 7.72 -21.74
N ALA A 240 24.63 7.17 -21.23
CA ALA A 240 25.79 7.97 -20.84
C ALA A 240 26.36 8.78 -22.03
N PRO A 241 26.58 8.20 -23.23
CA PRO A 241 26.99 8.97 -24.40
C PRO A 241 26.00 10.08 -24.79
N ALA A 242 24.70 9.84 -24.70
CA ALA A 242 23.69 10.86 -25.02
C ALA A 242 23.70 12.02 -24.01
N ILE A 243 23.88 11.73 -22.72
CA ILE A 243 24.04 12.75 -21.67
C ILE A 243 25.33 13.57 -21.89
N GLU A 244 26.42 12.90 -22.25
CA GLU A 244 27.71 13.55 -22.56
C GLU A 244 27.60 14.45 -23.80
N ALA A 245 26.95 13.97 -24.86
CA ALA A 245 26.69 14.77 -26.06
C ALA A 245 25.86 16.02 -25.76
N TYR A 246 24.81 15.89 -24.94
CA TYR A 246 24.01 17.04 -24.50
C TYR A 246 24.83 18.02 -23.65
N ALA A 247 25.72 17.53 -22.79
CA ALA A 247 26.58 18.37 -21.96
C ALA A 247 27.68 19.08 -22.76
N ALA A 248 28.19 18.45 -23.82
CA ALA A 248 29.24 18.98 -24.69
C ALA A 248 28.72 19.85 -25.84
N ALA A 249 27.40 19.96 -26.02
CA ALA A 249 26.83 20.77 -27.09
C ALA A 249 27.06 22.28 -26.84
N ASP A 250 27.88 22.89 -27.69
CA ASP A 250 28.35 24.28 -27.56
C ASP A 250 27.42 25.33 -28.19
N ASP A 251 26.50 24.90 -29.06
CA ASP A 251 25.49 25.76 -29.69
C ASP A 251 24.07 25.20 -29.52
N GLU A 252 23.08 26.06 -29.77
CA GLU A 252 21.65 25.74 -29.56
C GLU A 252 21.18 24.61 -30.48
N THR A 253 21.67 24.56 -31.72
CA THR A 253 21.29 23.52 -32.69
C THR A 253 21.76 22.14 -32.24
N ALA A 254 23.03 22.02 -31.87
CA ALA A 254 23.60 20.79 -31.33
C ALA A 254 22.92 20.38 -30.02
N ARG A 255 22.54 21.36 -29.17
CA ARG A 255 21.83 21.09 -27.92
C ARG A 255 20.44 20.52 -28.16
N VAL A 256 19.70 21.06 -29.12
CA VAL A 256 18.38 20.58 -29.53
C VAL A 256 18.47 19.16 -30.11
N GLU A 257 19.45 18.90 -30.98
CA GLU A 257 19.67 17.57 -31.55
C GLU A 257 20.04 16.53 -30.49
N ALA A 258 20.96 16.86 -29.58
CA ALA A 258 21.34 15.97 -28.48
C ALA A 258 20.17 15.72 -27.51
N TYR A 259 19.34 16.74 -27.25
CA TYR A 259 18.13 16.58 -26.45
C TYR A 259 17.13 15.65 -27.16
N ALA A 260 16.91 15.82 -28.46
CA ALA A 260 15.99 14.96 -29.23
C ALA A 260 16.46 13.49 -29.26
N GLN A 261 17.77 13.26 -29.35
CA GLN A 261 18.34 11.91 -29.22
C GLN A 261 18.04 11.31 -27.83
N LEU A 262 18.29 12.08 -26.76
CA LEU A 262 18.00 11.64 -25.40
C LEU A 262 16.50 11.38 -25.17
N GLU A 263 15.65 12.24 -25.72
CA GLU A 263 14.20 12.07 -25.68
C GLU A 263 13.77 10.77 -26.37
N GLY A 264 14.29 10.48 -27.57
CA GLY A 264 14.02 9.23 -28.27
C GLY A 264 14.38 8.01 -27.43
N LEU A 265 15.62 7.95 -26.90
CA LEU A 265 16.09 6.84 -26.08
C LEU A 265 15.22 6.61 -24.84
N LEU A 266 14.89 7.67 -24.10
CA LEU A 266 14.09 7.57 -22.88
C LEU A 266 12.63 7.25 -23.17
N ARG A 267 12.09 7.71 -24.31
CA ARG A 267 10.75 7.37 -24.77
C ARG A 267 10.66 5.87 -25.11
N ASP A 268 11.65 5.34 -25.82
CA ASP A 268 11.70 3.92 -26.17
C ASP A 268 11.82 3.04 -24.93
N GLN A 269 12.57 3.48 -23.90
CA GLN A 269 12.66 2.80 -22.61
C GLN A 269 11.32 2.79 -21.82
N LEU A 270 10.58 3.90 -21.84
CA LEU A 270 9.40 4.07 -20.98
C LEU A 270 8.08 3.60 -21.61
N THR A 271 7.97 3.66 -22.94
CA THR A 271 6.73 3.33 -23.66
C THR A 271 6.25 1.89 -23.42
N PRO A 272 7.10 0.85 -23.43
CA PRO A 272 6.67 -0.52 -23.14
C PRO A 272 6.04 -0.64 -21.74
N THR A 273 6.67 -0.04 -20.73
CA THR A 273 6.13 -0.05 -19.36
C THR A 273 4.82 0.73 -19.26
N TRP A 274 4.68 1.82 -20.01
CA TRP A 274 3.45 2.59 -20.11
C TRP A 274 2.27 1.75 -20.61
N GLU A 275 2.45 1.04 -21.72
CA GLU A 275 1.43 0.15 -22.25
C GLU A 275 1.07 -0.99 -21.29
N LEU A 276 2.09 -1.59 -20.65
CA LEU A 276 1.91 -2.65 -19.65
C LEU A 276 1.13 -2.17 -18.42
N MET A 277 1.36 -0.93 -17.95
CA MET A 277 0.59 -0.34 -16.85
C MET A 277 -0.90 -0.26 -17.19
N TRP A 278 -1.25 0.19 -18.39
CA TRP A 278 -2.65 0.27 -18.83
C TRP A 278 -3.27 -1.12 -19.06
N ARG A 279 -2.49 -2.08 -19.57
CA ARG A 279 -2.91 -3.48 -19.68
C ARG A 279 -3.21 -4.10 -18.31
N GLY A 280 -2.31 -3.92 -17.34
CA GLY A 280 -2.50 -4.37 -15.96
C GLY A 280 -3.72 -3.74 -15.30
N LEU A 281 -3.93 -2.44 -15.53
CA LEU A 281 -5.14 -1.75 -15.09
C LEU A 281 -6.41 -2.35 -15.71
N GLY A 282 -6.37 -2.69 -17.01
CA GLY A 282 -7.47 -3.36 -17.71
C GLY A 282 -7.84 -4.70 -17.08
N LEU A 283 -6.84 -5.53 -16.74
CA LEU A 283 -7.04 -6.81 -16.07
C LEU A 283 -7.69 -6.65 -14.70
N LEU A 284 -7.21 -5.70 -13.89
CA LEU A 284 -7.80 -5.41 -12.58
C LEU A 284 -9.21 -4.83 -12.67
N ARG A 285 -9.51 -4.05 -13.72
CA ARG A 285 -10.86 -3.49 -13.96
C ARG A 285 -11.88 -4.54 -14.36
N ALA A 286 -11.45 -5.67 -14.93
CA ALA A 286 -12.33 -6.79 -15.25
C ALA A 286 -12.82 -7.56 -14.01
N LEU A 287 -12.20 -7.35 -12.85
CA LEU A 287 -12.63 -7.91 -11.57
C LEU A 287 -13.64 -6.98 -10.89
N GLU A 288 -14.73 -7.58 -10.39
CA GLU A 288 -15.71 -6.88 -9.54
C GLU A 288 -15.05 -6.40 -8.24
N PRO A 289 -15.34 -5.20 -7.74
CA PRO A 289 -14.79 -4.73 -6.47
C PRO A 289 -15.40 -5.49 -5.28
N GLY A 290 -14.56 -5.85 -4.30
CA GLY A 290 -15.02 -6.41 -3.03
C GLY A 290 -15.92 -5.44 -2.26
N ALA A 291 -16.83 -5.98 -1.44
CA ALA A 291 -17.88 -5.19 -0.80
C ALA A 291 -17.33 -4.12 0.17
N ARG A 292 -16.15 -4.30 0.78
CA ARG A 292 -15.51 -3.30 1.66
C ARG A 292 -14.58 -2.33 0.94
N VAL A 293 -14.36 -2.48 -0.37
CA VAL A 293 -13.48 -1.57 -1.14
C VAL A 293 -13.97 -0.13 -1.06
N SER A 294 -15.28 0.11 -1.20
CA SER A 294 -15.85 1.45 -1.10
C SER A 294 -15.62 2.06 0.28
N GLY A 295 -15.87 1.30 1.35
CA GLY A 295 -15.62 1.76 2.72
C GLY A 295 -14.15 2.05 3.03
N ARG A 296 -13.20 1.38 2.37
CA ARG A 296 -11.77 1.74 2.46
C ARG A 296 -11.45 3.01 1.68
N TRP A 297 -12.04 3.17 0.48
CA TRP A 297 -11.88 4.37 -0.32
C TRP A 297 -12.41 5.61 0.38
N ASP A 298 -13.52 5.49 1.11
CA ASP A 298 -14.02 6.51 2.03
C ASP A 298 -12.92 7.02 2.99
N GLY A 299 -12.13 6.12 3.56
CA GLY A 299 -11.00 6.47 4.43
C GLY A 299 -9.85 7.19 3.70
N ASP A 300 -9.59 6.86 2.43
CA ASP A 300 -8.63 7.60 1.60
C ASP A 300 -9.13 9.00 1.27
N ARG A 301 -10.42 9.15 0.96
CA ARG A 301 -11.06 10.46 0.74
C ARG A 301 -11.06 11.31 2.00
N ASP A 302 -11.26 10.71 3.17
CA ASP A 302 -11.14 11.37 4.46
C ASP A 302 -9.71 11.87 4.71
N ALA A 303 -8.71 11.01 4.48
CA ALA A 303 -7.30 11.37 4.63
C ALA A 303 -6.88 12.48 3.65
N PHE A 304 -7.35 12.41 2.40
CA PHE A 304 -7.13 13.44 1.40
C PHE A 304 -7.75 14.77 1.81
N THR A 305 -9.00 14.76 2.27
CA THR A 305 -9.71 15.96 2.74
C THR A 305 -8.96 16.63 3.89
N ALA A 306 -8.66 15.86 4.94
CA ALA A 306 -7.96 16.38 6.11
C ALA A 306 -6.59 16.97 5.75
N TYR A 307 -5.88 16.35 4.80
CA TYR A 307 -4.56 16.85 4.38
C TYR A 307 -4.66 18.09 3.48
N ALA A 308 -5.65 18.16 2.59
CA ALA A 308 -5.92 19.34 1.78
C ALA A 308 -6.34 20.54 2.65
N ASP A 309 -7.13 20.31 3.70
CA ASP A 309 -7.53 21.34 4.65
C ASP A 309 -6.32 21.82 5.47
N HIS A 310 -5.49 20.90 5.98
CA HIS A 310 -4.22 21.24 6.63
C HIS A 310 -3.30 22.10 5.73
N LEU A 311 -3.28 21.82 4.43
CA LEU A 311 -2.53 22.64 3.46
C LEU A 311 -3.15 24.04 3.28
N ALA A 312 -4.47 24.12 3.17
CA ALA A 312 -5.19 25.38 2.99
C ALA A 312 -5.06 26.30 4.22
N ASP A 313 -5.02 25.72 5.41
CA ASP A 313 -4.85 26.42 6.69
C ASP A 313 -3.40 26.86 6.96
N GLY A 314 -2.50 26.71 5.98
CA GLY A 314 -1.09 27.09 6.11
C GLY A 314 -0.29 26.14 7.01
N GLY A 315 -0.76 24.90 7.19
CA GLY A 315 -0.12 23.90 8.03
C GLY A 315 1.32 23.60 7.58
N ALA A 316 2.18 23.25 8.54
CA ALA A 316 3.59 22.96 8.29
C ALA A 316 3.78 21.71 7.40
N PRO A 317 4.90 21.61 6.67
CA PRO A 317 5.28 20.37 5.97
C PRO A 317 5.44 19.20 6.94
N GLN A 318 5.22 17.98 6.46
CA GLN A 318 5.43 16.77 7.25
C GLN A 318 6.88 16.70 7.76
N PRO A 319 7.10 16.36 9.03
CA PRO A 319 8.43 16.43 9.65
C PRO A 319 9.44 15.53 8.95
N ARG A 320 10.74 15.82 9.09
CA ARG A 320 11.81 14.96 8.55
C ARG A 320 11.92 13.64 9.31
N ARG A 321 11.62 13.67 10.61
CA ARG A 321 11.63 12.56 11.54
C ARG A 321 10.44 12.75 12.47
N ASP A 322 9.68 11.69 12.67
CA ASP A 322 8.61 11.69 13.66
C ASP A 322 9.21 11.72 15.07
N GLY A 323 8.57 12.45 15.98
CA GLY A 323 8.83 12.28 17.42
C GLY A 323 8.40 10.89 17.88
N ALA A 324 8.95 10.40 18.99
CA ALA A 324 8.72 9.03 19.46
C ALA A 324 7.22 8.69 19.65
N VAL A 325 6.45 9.58 20.27
CA VAL A 325 5.01 9.41 20.48
C VAL A 325 4.25 9.38 19.14
N ALA A 326 4.59 10.27 18.21
CA ALA A 326 3.97 10.33 16.89
C ALA A 326 4.27 9.06 16.07
N ALA A 327 5.51 8.58 16.13
CA ALA A 327 5.94 7.33 15.49
C ALA A 327 5.21 6.11 16.07
N ALA A 328 5.10 6.01 17.40
CA ALA A 328 4.38 4.91 18.06
C ALA A 328 2.89 4.94 17.72
N ALA A 329 2.25 6.12 17.77
CA ALA A 329 0.86 6.28 17.36
C ALA A 329 0.65 5.94 15.87
N ARG A 330 1.60 6.30 15.00
CA ARG A 330 1.57 5.94 13.58
C ARG A 330 1.68 4.43 13.38
N LEU A 331 2.64 3.77 14.02
CA LEU A 331 2.82 2.32 13.94
C LEU A 331 1.54 1.59 14.38
N HIS A 332 0.98 1.94 15.52
CA HIS A 332 -0.25 1.35 16.01
C HIS A 332 -1.44 1.54 15.05
N ARG A 333 -1.55 2.71 14.40
CA ARG A 333 -2.56 2.92 13.34
C ARG A 333 -2.34 1.98 12.15
N LEU A 334 -1.08 1.75 11.75
CA LEU A 334 -0.74 0.88 10.62
C LEU A 334 -1.00 -0.60 10.94
N GLU A 335 -0.67 -1.06 12.14
CA GLU A 335 -0.93 -2.45 12.59
C GLU A 335 -2.43 -2.75 12.58
N ARG A 336 -3.23 -1.86 13.18
CA ARG A 336 -4.70 -1.99 13.15
C ARG A 336 -5.26 -1.98 11.73
N ALA A 337 -4.73 -1.12 10.87
CA ALA A 337 -5.14 -1.07 9.47
C ALA A 337 -4.77 -2.38 8.75
N ALA A 338 -3.62 -2.98 9.05
CA ALA A 338 -3.21 -4.28 8.51
C ALA A 338 -4.17 -5.39 8.93
N GLU A 339 -4.49 -5.48 10.22
CA GLU A 339 -5.44 -6.46 10.76
C GLU A 339 -6.83 -6.27 10.14
N THR A 340 -7.33 -5.04 10.14
CA THR A 340 -8.64 -4.71 9.56
C THR A 340 -8.68 -5.05 8.08
N TYR A 341 -7.65 -4.70 7.32
CA TYR A 341 -7.57 -4.98 5.89
C TYR A 341 -7.55 -6.49 5.60
N ALA A 342 -6.78 -7.26 6.36
CA ALA A 342 -6.75 -8.72 6.23
C ALA A 342 -8.14 -9.34 6.47
N VAL A 343 -8.84 -8.93 7.53
CA VAL A 343 -10.19 -9.41 7.85
C VAL A 343 -11.19 -9.04 6.74
N GLN A 344 -11.19 -7.78 6.30
CA GLN A 344 -12.12 -7.32 5.27
C GLN A 344 -11.94 -8.07 3.95
N ARG A 345 -10.68 -8.37 3.56
CA ARG A 345 -10.40 -9.19 2.37
C ARG A 345 -10.95 -10.61 2.50
N ALA A 346 -10.76 -11.24 3.66
CA ALA A 346 -11.33 -12.56 3.92
C ALA A 346 -12.86 -12.54 3.87
N TYR A 347 -13.49 -11.47 4.37
CA TYR A 347 -14.96 -11.32 4.33
C TYR A 347 -15.49 -11.09 2.92
N ASP A 348 -14.75 -10.36 2.09
CA ASP A 348 -15.13 -10.04 0.72
C ASP A 348 -14.91 -11.22 -0.24
N ASP A 349 -13.98 -12.14 0.06
CA ASP A 349 -13.49 -13.11 -0.91
C ASP A 349 -13.41 -14.55 -0.36
N PRO A 350 -14.19 -15.50 -0.93
CA PRO A 350 -14.15 -16.89 -0.50
C PRO A 350 -12.79 -17.58 -0.68
N LEU A 351 -11.95 -17.15 -1.63
CA LEU A 351 -10.61 -17.72 -1.80
C LEU A 351 -9.66 -17.28 -0.67
N VAL A 352 -9.80 -16.04 -0.20
CA VAL A 352 -9.05 -15.55 0.95
C VAL A 352 -9.57 -16.21 2.24
N MET A 353 -10.89 -16.35 2.38
CA MET A 353 -11.50 -17.07 3.52
C MET A 353 -11.11 -18.56 3.56
N ALA A 354 -10.84 -19.18 2.41
CA ALA A 354 -10.45 -20.59 2.34
C ALA A 354 -9.16 -20.89 3.12
N GLU A 355 -8.23 -19.93 3.23
CA GLU A 355 -7.02 -20.10 4.04
C GLU A 355 -7.37 -20.29 5.52
N HIS A 356 -8.25 -19.44 6.04
CA HIS A 356 -8.73 -19.54 7.43
C HIS A 356 -9.57 -20.79 7.67
N ARG A 357 -10.24 -21.31 6.62
CA ARG A 357 -10.96 -22.60 6.69
C ARG A 357 -10.01 -23.78 6.82
N LEU A 358 -8.87 -23.76 6.15
CA LEU A 358 -7.86 -24.82 6.26
C LEU A 358 -7.15 -24.81 7.61
N THR A 359 -6.93 -23.63 8.21
CA THR A 359 -6.33 -23.52 9.56
C THR A 359 -7.36 -23.79 10.68
N GLY A 360 -8.64 -23.98 10.35
CA GLY A 360 -9.71 -24.22 11.31
C GLY A 360 -10.15 -22.98 12.12
N GLU A 361 -9.71 -21.79 11.72
CA GLU A 361 -10.14 -20.48 12.24
C GLU A 361 -11.48 -20.01 11.64
N ALA A 362 -11.87 -20.62 10.54
CA ALA A 362 -13.17 -20.47 9.90
C ALA A 362 -13.72 -21.84 9.48
N PHE A 363 -15.03 -21.93 9.28
CA PHE A 363 -15.65 -23.10 8.66
C PHE A 363 -16.94 -22.72 7.97
N VAL A 364 -17.37 -23.53 7.00
CA VAL A 364 -18.71 -23.46 6.41
C VAL A 364 -19.53 -24.66 6.90
N GLY A 365 -20.71 -24.41 7.45
CA GLY A 365 -21.61 -25.46 7.92
C GLY A 365 -23.05 -25.25 7.47
N GLU A 366 -23.82 -26.33 7.43
CA GLU A 366 -25.27 -26.30 7.22
C GLU A 366 -25.99 -26.26 8.56
N VAL A 367 -26.95 -25.35 8.70
CA VAL A 367 -27.79 -25.24 9.90
C VAL A 367 -28.79 -26.40 9.92
N VAL A 368 -28.65 -27.30 10.89
CA VAL A 368 -29.54 -28.46 11.04
C VAL A 368 -30.64 -28.23 12.07
N LEU A 369 -30.37 -27.40 13.08
CA LEU A 369 -31.32 -27.02 14.12
C LEU A 369 -31.19 -25.53 14.42
N ALA A 370 -32.32 -24.89 14.68
CA ALA A 370 -32.38 -23.50 15.12
C ALA A 370 -33.47 -23.36 16.19
N ASP A 371 -33.11 -22.78 17.33
CA ASP A 371 -34.03 -22.31 18.37
C ASP A 371 -34.03 -20.77 18.37
N PRO A 372 -34.91 -20.13 17.56
CA PRO A 372 -34.99 -18.68 17.45
C PRO A 372 -35.62 -18.01 18.68
N THR A 373 -36.34 -18.77 19.51
CA THR A 373 -37.12 -18.26 20.65
C THR A 373 -36.39 -18.27 21.97
N ARG A 374 -35.17 -18.84 22.01
CA ARG A 374 -34.40 -18.96 23.25
C ARG A 374 -34.09 -17.62 23.89
N VAL A 375 -34.53 -17.48 25.14
CA VAL A 375 -34.21 -16.35 26.02
C VAL A 375 -33.32 -16.85 27.16
N ASP A 376 -32.29 -16.08 27.49
CA ASP A 376 -31.48 -16.25 28.68
C ASP A 376 -32.00 -15.31 29.78
N ASP A 377 -32.49 -15.89 30.87
CA ASP A 377 -33.09 -15.22 32.03
C ASP A 377 -32.20 -15.23 33.28
N SER A 378 -30.96 -15.76 33.17
CA SER A 378 -30.01 -15.84 34.29
C SER A 378 -29.45 -14.49 34.75
N GLY A 379 -29.58 -13.45 33.93
CA GLY A 379 -29.09 -12.10 34.20
C GLY A 379 -30.12 -11.17 34.87
N ARG A 380 -29.75 -9.89 35.04
CA ARG A 380 -30.64 -8.86 35.63
C ARG A 380 -31.90 -8.58 34.80
N ARG A 381 -31.88 -8.91 33.51
CA ARG A 381 -32.99 -8.80 32.56
C ARG A 381 -32.93 -9.97 31.59
N PRO A 382 -34.08 -10.51 31.15
CA PRO A 382 -34.11 -11.50 30.08
C PRO A 382 -33.48 -10.92 28.81
N VAL A 383 -32.68 -11.72 28.10
CA VAL A 383 -32.08 -11.33 26.83
C VAL A 383 -32.22 -12.45 25.80
N LEU A 384 -32.59 -12.10 24.57
CA LEU A 384 -32.66 -13.03 23.45
C LEU A 384 -31.26 -13.62 23.15
N ARG A 385 -31.16 -14.96 23.20
CA ARG A 385 -29.94 -15.75 22.95
C ARG A 385 -30.26 -17.00 22.14
N PRO A 386 -30.64 -16.84 20.86
CA PRO A 386 -30.99 -17.94 19.99
C PRO A 386 -29.83 -18.89 19.82
N ARG A 387 -30.11 -20.17 19.58
CA ARG A 387 -29.08 -21.17 19.30
C ARG A 387 -29.30 -21.76 17.93
N ILE A 388 -28.19 -22.02 17.25
CA ILE A 388 -28.17 -22.77 16.01
C ILE A 388 -27.16 -23.90 16.15
N GLN A 389 -27.44 -25.01 15.50
CA GLN A 389 -26.51 -26.11 15.34
C GLN A 389 -26.11 -26.19 13.87
N LEU A 390 -24.81 -26.14 13.61
CA LEU A 390 -24.23 -26.33 12.28
C LEU A 390 -23.56 -27.69 12.20
N VAL A 391 -23.64 -28.31 11.02
CA VAL A 391 -22.87 -29.51 10.69
C VAL A 391 -21.89 -29.17 9.58
N THR A 392 -20.63 -29.55 9.75
CA THR A 392 -19.58 -29.36 8.75
C THR A 392 -18.67 -30.59 8.65
N THR A 393 -17.99 -30.73 7.52
CA THR A 393 -16.90 -31.71 7.30
C THR A 393 -15.53 -31.03 7.34
N GLU A 394 -15.50 -29.72 7.58
CA GLU A 394 -14.28 -28.91 7.65
C GLU A 394 -13.66 -29.01 9.05
N PRO A 395 -12.32 -28.83 9.17
CA PRO A 395 -11.68 -28.76 10.47
C PRO A 395 -12.20 -27.57 11.27
N VAL A 396 -12.60 -27.80 12.52
CA VAL A 396 -13.04 -26.76 13.46
C VAL A 396 -12.10 -26.79 14.65
N LEU A 397 -11.14 -25.87 14.69
CA LEU A 397 -10.13 -25.77 15.76
C LEU A 397 -10.45 -24.65 16.77
N VAL A 398 -11.67 -24.12 16.71
CA VAL A 398 -12.13 -23.03 17.57
C VAL A 398 -12.58 -23.59 18.93
N PRO A 399 -12.06 -23.07 20.07
CA PRO A 399 -12.43 -23.58 21.38
C PRO A 399 -13.84 -23.18 21.80
N VAL A 400 -14.44 -23.96 22.69
CA VAL A 400 -15.70 -23.61 23.36
C VAL A 400 -15.54 -22.28 24.10
N GLY A 401 -16.53 -21.40 23.99
CA GLY A 401 -16.52 -20.05 24.54
C GLY A 401 -15.97 -18.99 23.60
N ALA A 402 -15.31 -19.36 22.50
CA ALA A 402 -14.80 -18.40 21.53
C ALA A 402 -15.94 -17.60 20.86
N SER A 403 -15.62 -16.36 20.51
CA SER A 403 -16.50 -15.48 19.74
C SER A 403 -16.22 -15.66 18.24
N MET A 404 -17.30 -15.74 17.47
CA MET A 404 -17.29 -15.90 16.03
C MET A 404 -18.19 -14.86 15.38
N SER A 405 -17.92 -14.55 14.12
CA SER A 405 -18.70 -13.66 13.28
C SER A 405 -18.95 -14.32 11.93
N SER A 406 -19.98 -13.87 11.23
CA SER A 406 -20.28 -14.35 9.88
C SER A 406 -20.13 -13.21 8.87
N PRO A 407 -19.41 -13.39 7.75
CA PRO A 407 -19.26 -12.36 6.71
C PRO A 407 -20.59 -11.86 6.14
N THR A 408 -21.59 -12.76 6.03
CA THR A 408 -22.93 -12.44 5.52
C THR A 408 -23.84 -11.83 6.59
N ARG A 409 -23.43 -11.87 7.87
CA ARG A 409 -24.19 -11.33 9.01
C ARG A 409 -23.25 -10.61 10.01
N PRO A 410 -22.55 -9.54 9.60
CA PRO A 410 -21.49 -8.91 10.43
C PRO A 410 -22.02 -8.29 11.73
N GLY A 411 -23.31 -7.92 11.78
CA GLY A 411 -23.97 -7.40 12.98
C GLY A 411 -24.36 -8.46 14.02
N GLN A 412 -24.23 -9.74 13.70
CA GLN A 412 -24.52 -10.86 14.60
C GLN A 412 -23.22 -11.48 15.10
N LYS A 413 -23.10 -11.60 16.42
CA LYS A 413 -22.01 -12.31 17.09
C LYS A 413 -22.49 -13.69 17.50
N ALA A 414 -21.62 -14.67 17.35
CA ALA A 414 -21.87 -16.05 17.74
C ALA A 414 -20.86 -16.47 18.81
N ARG A 415 -21.30 -17.20 19.83
CA ARG A 415 -20.44 -17.82 20.83
C ARG A 415 -20.48 -19.33 20.69
N VAL A 416 -19.33 -19.97 20.63
CA VAL A 416 -19.25 -21.44 20.57
C VAL A 416 -19.69 -22.04 21.89
N VAL A 417 -20.73 -22.87 21.89
CA VAL A 417 -21.25 -23.56 23.08
C VAL A 417 -20.74 -24.99 23.13
N PHE A 418 -20.81 -25.70 22.01
CA PHE A 418 -20.33 -27.07 21.87
C PHE A 418 -19.66 -27.27 20.52
N VAL A 419 -18.63 -28.11 20.51
CA VAL A 419 -18.01 -28.66 19.31
C VAL A 419 -17.91 -30.17 19.54
N THR A 420 -18.70 -30.93 18.79
CA THR A 420 -18.83 -32.38 18.99
C THR A 420 -18.46 -33.09 17.70
N PRO A 421 -17.45 -33.97 17.69
CA PRO A 421 -17.23 -34.88 16.58
C PRO A 421 -18.44 -35.79 16.40
N ALA A 422 -18.93 -35.90 15.17
CA ALA A 422 -20.02 -36.77 14.78
C ALA A 422 -19.50 -37.89 13.84
N ALA A 423 -20.40 -38.81 13.48
CA ALA A 423 -20.07 -39.88 12.54
C ALA A 423 -19.64 -39.33 11.16
N ASP A 424 -18.93 -40.17 10.39
CA ASP A 424 -18.49 -39.87 9.01
C ASP A 424 -17.57 -38.64 8.88
N GLY A 425 -16.80 -38.33 9.93
CA GLY A 425 -15.87 -37.19 9.93
C GLY A 425 -16.56 -35.83 9.97
N LYS A 426 -17.84 -35.78 10.35
CA LYS A 426 -18.58 -34.54 10.55
C LYS A 426 -18.28 -33.94 11.92
N VAL A 427 -18.46 -32.63 12.04
CA VAL A 427 -18.37 -31.89 13.29
C VAL A 427 -19.66 -31.11 13.47
N GLU A 428 -20.29 -31.28 14.62
CA GLU A 428 -21.45 -30.51 15.06
C GLU A 428 -20.98 -29.33 15.90
N VAL A 429 -21.36 -28.12 15.51
CA VAL A 429 -21.02 -26.88 16.22
C VAL A 429 -22.30 -26.21 16.66
N VAL A 430 -22.49 -26.05 17.97
CA VAL A 430 -23.60 -25.28 18.53
C VAL A 430 -23.14 -23.86 18.81
N LEU A 431 -23.79 -22.89 18.18
CA LEU A 431 -23.53 -21.47 18.34
C LEU A 431 -24.68 -20.79 19.05
N GLU A 432 -24.37 -19.95 20.04
CA GLU A 432 -25.31 -19.03 20.67
C GLU A 432 -25.16 -17.64 20.08
N LEU A 433 -26.26 -17.09 19.55
CA LEU A 433 -26.26 -15.84 18.80
C LEU A 433 -26.59 -14.65 19.70
N SER A 434 -25.98 -13.51 19.39
CA SER A 434 -26.22 -12.23 20.03
C SER A 434 -26.04 -11.07 19.05
N GLY A 435 -26.72 -9.95 19.29
CA GLY A 435 -26.69 -8.81 18.35
C GLY A 435 -27.41 -9.08 17.02
N GLY A 436 -27.66 -8.04 16.25
CA GLY A 436 -28.19 -8.15 14.88
C GLY A 436 -29.64 -8.66 14.73
N MET A 437 -30.37 -8.90 15.82
CA MET A 437 -31.72 -9.51 15.80
C MET A 437 -32.85 -8.60 16.31
N GLY A 438 -32.55 -7.31 16.52
CA GLY A 438 -33.45 -6.32 17.11
C GLY A 438 -33.19 -6.08 18.60
N ARG A 439 -34.03 -5.24 19.22
CA ARG A 439 -33.91 -4.82 20.64
C ARG A 439 -34.87 -5.56 21.59
N GLY A 440 -35.73 -6.43 21.06
CA GLY A 440 -36.74 -7.16 21.82
C GLY A 440 -36.34 -8.60 22.20
N LEU A 441 -37.26 -9.31 22.86
CA LEU A 441 -37.16 -10.74 23.16
C LEU A 441 -37.69 -11.63 22.03
N THR A 442 -38.09 -11.03 20.92
CA THR A 442 -38.50 -11.73 19.70
C THR A 442 -37.54 -11.31 18.60
N ALA A 443 -36.92 -12.28 17.95
CA ALA A 443 -36.03 -12.02 16.84
C ALA A 443 -36.80 -11.36 15.69
N THR A 444 -36.17 -10.38 15.04
CA THR A 444 -36.69 -9.82 13.79
C THR A 444 -36.76 -10.94 12.74
N PRO A 445 -37.85 -11.10 11.97
CA PRO A 445 -37.94 -12.14 10.94
C PRO A 445 -36.71 -12.16 10.01
N GLY A 446 -36.16 -13.36 9.74
CA GLY A 446 -34.96 -13.56 8.92
C GLY A 446 -33.61 -13.30 9.62
N SER A 447 -33.61 -12.75 10.85
CA SER A 447 -32.36 -12.42 11.56
C SER A 447 -31.66 -13.62 12.22
N VAL A 448 -32.40 -14.66 12.61
CA VAL A 448 -31.84 -15.94 13.04
C VAL A 448 -31.67 -16.84 11.81
N PRO A 449 -30.55 -17.58 11.65
CA PRO A 449 -30.40 -18.55 10.58
C PRO A 449 -31.47 -19.63 10.60
N GLU A 450 -31.96 -19.99 9.42
CA GLU A 450 -32.97 -21.02 9.23
C GLU A 450 -32.32 -22.37 8.92
N VAL A 451 -33.03 -23.46 9.22
CA VAL A 451 -32.59 -24.83 8.90
C VAL A 451 -32.41 -24.96 7.38
N GLY A 452 -31.33 -25.62 6.97
CA GLY A 452 -30.90 -25.79 5.57
C GLY A 452 -30.03 -24.64 5.04
N GLN A 453 -29.87 -23.53 5.79
CA GLN A 453 -28.96 -22.47 5.38
C GLN A 453 -27.50 -22.89 5.54
N ARG A 454 -26.67 -22.57 4.55
CA ARG A 454 -25.22 -22.81 4.58
C ARG A 454 -24.49 -21.51 4.90
N LEU A 455 -23.79 -21.48 6.04
CA LEU A 455 -23.18 -20.26 6.57
C LEU A 455 -21.70 -20.45 6.88
N CYS A 456 -20.92 -19.40 6.63
CA CYS A 456 -19.54 -19.30 7.08
C CYS A 456 -19.49 -18.58 8.44
N TYR A 457 -18.80 -19.20 9.39
CA TYR A 457 -18.42 -18.58 10.66
C TYR A 457 -16.91 -18.57 10.80
N THR A 458 -16.38 -17.48 11.34
CA THR A 458 -14.93 -17.28 11.54
C THR A 458 -14.66 -16.55 12.85
N THR A 459 -13.48 -16.78 13.43
CA THR A 459 -12.94 -16.02 14.56
C THR A 459 -12.54 -14.59 14.17
N LEU A 460 -12.33 -14.33 12.87
CA LEU A 460 -12.04 -13.00 12.36
C LEU A 460 -13.18 -12.03 12.67
N SER A 461 -12.85 -10.82 13.10
CA SER A 461 -13.84 -9.85 13.56
C SER A 461 -13.52 -8.45 13.05
N GLU A 462 -14.50 -7.84 12.36
CA GLU A 462 -14.50 -6.40 12.01
C GLU A 462 -14.93 -5.50 13.18
N ALA A 463 -14.92 -6.01 14.42
CA ALA A 463 -15.33 -5.23 15.57
C ALA A 463 -14.39 -4.02 15.76
N TYR A 464 -14.99 -2.87 16.08
CA TYR A 464 -14.21 -1.68 16.40
C TYR A 464 -13.34 -1.95 17.63
N VAL A 465 -12.03 -1.91 17.43
CA VAL A 465 -11.05 -1.84 18.50
C VAL A 465 -10.79 -0.34 18.78
N PRO A 466 -10.80 0.14 20.03
CA PRO A 466 -10.37 1.51 20.34
C PRO A 466 -8.90 1.75 20.00
N GLY A 467 -8.52 3.00 19.71
CA GLY A 467 -7.12 3.36 19.58
C GLY A 467 -6.38 3.21 20.93
N GLY A 468 -5.11 2.82 20.87
CA GLY A 468 -4.23 2.79 22.03
C GLY A 468 -4.05 4.18 22.64
N ALA A 469 -3.91 4.21 23.97
CA ALA A 469 -3.53 5.42 24.69
C ALA A 469 -2.00 5.58 24.62
N PHE A 470 -1.54 6.75 24.21
CA PHE A 470 -0.12 7.10 24.17
C PHE A 470 0.16 8.21 25.20
N PRO A 471 1.34 8.21 25.83
CA PRO A 471 1.72 9.26 26.77
C PRO A 471 1.77 10.63 26.09
N ALA A 472 1.69 11.70 26.89
CA ALA A 472 1.93 13.04 26.38
C ALA A 472 3.38 13.17 25.87
N VAL A 473 3.64 14.12 24.99
CA VAL A 473 4.99 14.30 24.40
C VAL A 473 6.03 14.63 25.48
N GLU A 474 5.60 15.36 26.50
CA GLU A 474 6.38 15.75 27.68
C GLU A 474 6.70 14.56 28.60
N GLU A 475 6.01 13.43 28.42
CA GLU A 475 6.19 12.18 29.18
C GLU A 475 6.96 11.13 28.37
N THR A 476 7.57 11.51 27.24
CA THR A 476 8.35 10.59 26.41
C THR A 476 9.47 9.94 27.23
N PRO A 477 9.55 8.60 27.32
CA PRO A 477 10.59 7.93 28.09
C PRO A 477 12.00 8.25 27.59
N TRP A 478 12.98 8.32 28.51
CA TRP A 478 14.40 8.59 28.17
C TRP A 478 14.99 7.59 27.17
N THR A 479 14.52 6.33 27.21
CA THR A 479 14.90 5.26 26.27
C THR A 479 14.49 5.55 24.82
N HIS A 480 13.59 6.51 24.61
CA HIS A 480 13.05 6.89 23.30
C HIS A 480 13.39 8.34 22.94
N GLY A 481 14.44 8.90 23.57
CA GLY A 481 14.91 10.28 23.35
C GLY A 481 14.54 11.26 24.45
N GLY A 482 13.73 10.86 25.43
CA GLY A 482 13.28 11.71 26.54
C GLY A 482 12.28 12.79 26.12
N PRO A 483 11.74 13.57 27.08
CA PRO A 483 10.91 14.73 26.77
C PRO A 483 11.69 15.69 25.87
N PRO A 484 11.06 16.29 24.84
CA PRO A 484 11.76 17.24 23.98
C PRO A 484 12.31 18.40 24.82
N ALA A 485 13.60 18.68 24.68
CA ALA A 485 14.21 19.86 25.27
C ALA A 485 13.54 21.11 24.68
N ALA A 486 13.20 22.09 25.53
CA ALA A 486 12.70 23.40 25.11
C ALA A 486 13.82 24.21 24.41
N GLY A 487 14.17 23.80 23.19
CA GLY A 487 15.07 24.51 22.28
C GLY A 487 14.28 25.11 21.12
N PRO A 488 14.77 26.19 20.49
CA PRO A 488 14.02 26.88 19.43
C PRO A 488 13.71 25.91 18.29
N ALA A 489 12.52 26.06 17.71
CA ALA A 489 12.06 25.29 16.56
C ALA A 489 13.18 25.22 15.51
N ALA A 490 13.54 23.99 15.12
CA ALA A 490 14.68 23.71 14.26
C ALA A 490 14.49 24.31 12.87
N ASP A 491 14.89 25.58 12.72
CA ASP A 491 15.25 26.21 11.47
C ASP A 491 16.77 26.44 11.44
N SER A 492 17.36 26.18 10.27
CA SER A 492 18.78 26.39 9.91
C SER A 492 19.82 25.44 10.54
N ALA A 493 20.04 24.29 9.89
CA ALA A 493 21.39 23.74 9.78
C ALA A 493 21.80 23.84 8.31
N THR A 494 22.71 24.78 8.07
CA THR A 494 23.42 25.02 6.82
C THR A 494 24.08 23.74 6.30
N ASP A 495 23.92 23.48 4.99
CA ASP A 495 24.71 22.52 4.24
C ASP A 495 26.19 22.90 4.33
N GLY A 496 27.00 22.02 4.90
CA GLY A 496 28.45 22.03 4.79
C GLY A 496 28.89 20.73 4.15
N ALA A 497 29.10 20.77 2.83
CA ALA A 497 29.83 19.73 2.11
C ALA A 497 31.28 19.72 2.62
N ALA A 498 31.75 18.61 3.17
CA ALA A 498 33.17 18.35 3.32
C ALA A 498 33.43 16.85 3.32
N GLY A 499 34.20 16.40 2.32
CA GLY A 499 34.64 15.02 2.16
C GLY A 499 35.50 14.55 3.34
N GLY A 500 35.28 13.30 3.74
CA GLY A 500 36.07 12.64 4.76
C GLY A 500 37.45 12.27 4.23
N ALA A 501 38.46 13.04 4.61
CA ALA A 501 39.84 12.58 4.67
C ALA A 501 40.12 12.16 6.12
N LEU A 502 40.37 10.87 6.35
CA LEU A 502 40.90 10.37 7.62
C LEU A 502 42.28 11.01 7.87
N ARG A 503 42.42 11.74 8.98
CA ARG A 503 43.71 11.98 9.61
C ARG A 503 43.75 11.23 10.94
N VAL A 504 44.66 10.26 10.99
CA VAL A 504 45.09 9.57 12.20
C VAL A 504 45.89 10.57 13.03
N ALA A 505 45.46 10.84 14.26
CA ALA A 505 46.24 11.58 15.24
C ALA A 505 46.72 10.61 16.32
N ALA A 506 48.03 10.35 16.28
CA ALA A 506 48.80 9.81 17.38
C ALA A 506 49.08 10.91 18.41
N GLU A 507 48.99 10.57 19.70
CA GLU A 507 49.91 10.97 20.78
C GLU A 507 49.28 10.62 22.14
N LEU A 508 49.66 9.48 22.71
CA LEU A 508 49.53 9.19 24.14
C LEU A 508 50.94 9.23 24.72
N LYS A 509 51.14 10.10 25.71
CA LYS A 509 52.38 10.24 26.49
C LYS A 509 52.57 9.04 27.43
N PRO A 510 53.82 8.70 27.81
CA PRO A 510 54.16 7.43 28.43
C PRO A 510 53.95 7.45 29.95
N GLU A 511 53.48 6.33 30.51
CA GLU A 511 53.65 5.98 31.92
C GLU A 511 54.97 5.19 32.12
N PRO A 512 55.59 5.27 33.30
CA PRO A 512 56.93 4.75 33.53
C PRO A 512 56.94 3.24 33.88
N GLU A 513 57.99 2.56 33.44
CA GLU A 513 58.26 1.14 33.74
C GLU A 513 58.54 0.90 35.24
N PRO A 514 58.12 -0.24 35.79
CA PRO A 514 58.65 -0.76 37.04
C PRO A 514 59.76 -1.79 36.77
N ASP A 515 60.90 -1.58 37.41
CA ASP A 515 62.05 -2.49 37.45
C ASP A 515 61.71 -3.83 38.13
N GLU A 516 62.19 -4.89 37.49
CA GLU A 516 62.78 -6.16 37.97
C GLU A 516 62.47 -6.73 39.38
N GLU A 517 62.04 -7.99 39.34
CA GLU A 517 62.61 -9.13 40.08
C GLU A 517 62.30 -9.41 41.59
N TRP A 518 61.60 -10.56 41.77
CA TRP A 518 61.65 -11.60 42.84
C TRP A 518 61.43 -11.25 44.32
N ALA A 519 60.34 -11.79 44.87
CA ALA A 519 60.32 -12.74 46.02
C ALA A 519 58.90 -13.26 46.28
#